data_AF-A0A380NY77-F1
#
_entry.id   AF-A0A380NY77-F1
#
_cell.length_a   1.000
_cell.length_b   1.000
_cell.length_c   1.000
_cell.angle_alpha   90.00
_cell.angle_beta   90.00
_cell.angle_gamma   90.00
#
_symmetry.space_group_name_H-M   'P 1'
#
loop_
_entity.id
_entity.type
_entity.pdbx_description
1 polymer ?
#
loop_
_entity_poly.entity_id
_entity_poly.type
_entity_poly.pdbx_seq_one_letter_code
_entity_poly.pdbx_strand_id
1 'polypeptide(L)' 'MEGKDDAALVDALLAKIKELTDALDVDTTLTGNGVSKKAVEESVDRLSDLVYDDQTIGTNPRQPFLEEIKQLLLDEI' A
#
# COMPACT_ATOMS: atom_id res chain seq x y z
N MET A 1 -7.37 -19.92 -9.33
CA MET A 1 -7.96 -19.12 -8.24
C MET A 1 -9.43 -19.46 -8.19
N GLU A 2 -9.99 -19.62 -7.00
CA GLU A 2 -11.39 -20.02 -6.81
C GLU A 2 -12.08 -19.00 -5.91
N GLY A 3 -13.32 -18.65 -6.22
CA GLY A 3 -14.12 -17.68 -5.47
C GLY A 3 -15.57 -17.70 -5.99
N LYS A 4 -16.55 -17.49 -5.12
CA LYS A 4 -17.97 -17.56 -5.47
C LYS A 4 -18.56 -16.22 -5.91
N ASP A 5 -17.87 -15.14 -5.61
CA ASP A 5 -18.20 -13.76 -5.91
C ASP A 5 -16.91 -12.93 -6.06
N ASP A 6 -17.05 -11.67 -6.46
CA ASP A 6 -15.91 -10.78 -6.73
C ASP A 6 -15.06 -10.53 -5.47
N ALA A 7 -15.69 -10.43 -4.30
CA ALA A 7 -14.97 -10.25 -3.04
C ALA A 7 -14.08 -11.46 -2.72
N ALA A 8 -14.62 -12.67 -2.86
CA ALA A 8 -13.86 -13.90 -2.69
C ALA A 8 -12.72 -14.03 -3.71
N LEU A 9 -12.90 -13.53 -4.94
CA LEU A 9 -11.85 -13.51 -5.94
C LEU A 9 -10.75 -12.48 -5.64
N VAL A 10 -11.08 -11.32 -5.06
CA VAL A 10 -10.10 -10.34 -4.57
C VAL A 10 -9.28 -10.94 -3.42
N ASP A 11 -9.92 -11.59 -2.45
CA ASP A 11 -9.22 -12.25 -1.35
C ASP A 11 -8.29 -13.36 -1.85
N ALA A 12 -8.74 -14.16 -2.81
CA ALA A 12 -7.92 -15.18 -3.46
C ALA A 12 -6.71 -14.58 -4.19
N LEU A 13 -6.84 -13.36 -4.75
CA LEU A 13 -5.74 -12.66 -5.41
C LEU A 13 -4.70 -12.19 -4.40
N LEU A 14 -5.15 -11.58 -3.30
CA LEU A 14 -4.30 -11.13 -2.21
C LEU A 14 -3.49 -12.30 -1.63
N ALA A 15 -4.14 -13.47 -1.45
CA ALA A 15 -3.45 -14.68 -1.00
C ALA A 15 -2.34 -15.12 -1.97
N LYS A 16 -2.57 -15.03 -3.29
CA LYS A 16 -1.55 -15.37 -4.29
C LYS A 16 -0.40 -14.37 -4.36
N ILE A 17 -0.67 -13.09 -4.16
CA ILE A 17 0.37 -12.07 -4.03
C ILE A 17 1.22 -12.37 -2.79
N LYS A 18 0.59 -12.72 -1.67
CA LYS A 18 1.31 -13.11 -0.44
C LYS A 18 2.17 -14.36 -0.63
N GLU A 19 1.65 -15.41 -1.25
CA GLU A 19 2.44 -16.60 -1.56
C GLU A 19 3.69 -16.26 -2.39
N LEU A 20 3.56 -15.34 -3.35
CA LEU A 20 4.68 -14.90 -4.19
C LEU A 20 5.71 -14.07 -3.40
N THR A 21 5.27 -13.12 -2.57
CA THR A 21 6.20 -12.32 -1.75
C THR A 21 6.95 -13.20 -0.75
N ASP A 22 6.26 -14.15 -0.12
CA ASP A 22 6.87 -15.09 0.82
C ASP A 22 7.90 -16.01 0.09
N ALA A 23 7.60 -16.47 -1.13
CA ALA A 23 8.51 -17.29 -1.92
C ALA A 23 9.76 -16.55 -2.43
N LEU A 24 9.73 -15.22 -2.45
CA LEU A 24 10.84 -14.35 -2.85
C LEU A 24 11.56 -13.72 -1.65
N ASP A 25 11.21 -14.12 -0.43
CA ASP A 25 11.73 -13.55 0.81
C ASP A 25 11.58 -12.01 0.89
N VAL A 26 10.47 -11.48 0.35
CA VAL A 26 10.14 -10.05 0.40
C VAL A 26 9.46 -9.75 1.73
N ASP A 27 10.11 -8.92 2.57
CA ASP A 27 9.45 -8.34 3.73
C ASP A 27 8.46 -7.27 3.27
N THR A 28 7.16 -7.51 3.48
CA THR A 28 6.08 -6.63 3.03
C THR A 28 5.80 -5.48 4.00
N THR A 29 6.56 -5.37 5.10
CA THR A 29 6.35 -4.32 6.11
C THR A 29 7.40 -3.23 6.00
N LEU A 30 7.01 -1.97 6.20
CA LEU A 30 7.97 -0.86 6.24
C LEU A 30 8.97 -1.03 7.41
N THR A 31 8.47 -1.51 8.56
CA THR A 31 9.28 -1.72 9.77
C THR A 31 10.32 -2.83 9.62
N GLY A 32 9.96 -3.94 8.97
CA GLY A 32 10.90 -5.02 8.62
C GLY A 32 12.01 -4.56 7.65
N ASN A 33 11.71 -3.55 6.84
CA ASN A 33 12.68 -2.87 5.96
C ASN A 33 13.43 -1.70 6.63
N GLY A 34 13.33 -1.54 7.95
CA GLY A 34 14.10 -0.55 8.72
C GLY A 34 13.49 0.86 8.77
N VAL A 35 12.26 1.05 8.30
CA VAL A 35 11.54 2.32 8.42
C VAL A 35 10.89 2.41 9.80
N SER A 36 11.23 3.45 10.56
CA SER A 36 10.63 3.67 11.89
C SER A 36 9.34 4.50 11.81
N LYS A 37 8.45 4.31 12.80
CA LYS A 37 7.27 5.16 12.99
C LYS A 37 7.57 6.64 12.98
N LYS A 38 8.58 7.04 13.74
CA LYS A 38 9.02 8.43 13.78
C LYS A 38 9.41 8.95 12.39
N ALA A 39 10.11 8.15 11.59
CA ALA A 39 10.49 8.54 10.23
C ALA A 39 9.27 8.73 9.32
N VAL A 40 8.24 7.90 9.44
CA VAL A 40 6.99 8.07 8.70
C VAL A 40 6.25 9.32 9.19
N GLU A 41 6.03 9.47 10.49
CA GLU A 41 5.34 10.64 11.07
C GLU A 41 6.00 11.97 10.68
N GLU A 42 7.34 12.03 10.63
CA GLU A 42 8.09 13.22 10.23
C GLU A 42 8.07 13.51 8.73
N SER A 43 7.75 12.51 7.89
CA SER A 43 7.81 12.63 6.42
C SER A 43 6.46 12.53 5.71
N VAL A 44 5.41 12.08 6.40
CA VAL A 44 4.12 11.70 5.78
C VAL A 44 3.46 12.87 5.04
N ASP A 45 3.55 14.09 5.56
CA ASP A 45 2.99 15.28 4.89
C ASP A 45 3.65 15.47 3.52
N ARG A 46 4.99 15.49 3.50
CA ARG A 46 5.75 15.63 2.26
C ARG A 46 5.55 14.44 1.31
N LEU A 47 5.46 13.21 1.84
CA LEU A 47 5.24 12.02 1.01
C LEU A 47 3.86 12.06 0.36
N SER A 48 2.84 12.53 1.07
CA SER A 48 1.47 12.63 0.54
C SER A 48 1.39 13.60 -0.64
N ASP A 49 2.06 14.76 -0.54
CA ASP A 49 2.16 15.71 -1.64
C ASP A 49 2.86 15.10 -2.86
N LEU A 50 3.98 14.40 -2.64
CA LEU A 50 4.72 13.74 -3.72
C LEU A 50 3.90 12.66 -4.44
N VAL A 51 3.12 11.88 -3.69
CA VAL A 51 2.23 10.86 -4.27
C VAL A 51 1.09 11.51 -5.06
N TYR A 52 0.52 12.61 -4.55
CA TYR A 52 -0.55 13.33 -5.23
C TYR A 52 -0.07 14.04 -6.51
N ASP A 53 1.17 14.51 -6.55
CA ASP A 53 1.76 15.15 -7.72
C ASP A 53 2.36 14.15 -8.72
N ASP A 54 2.39 12.85 -8.39
CA ASP A 54 2.89 11.82 -9.28
C ASP A 54 1.99 11.68 -10.51
N GLN A 55 2.59 11.63 -11.69
CA GLN A 55 1.88 11.57 -12.97
C GLN A 55 1.00 10.31 -13.10
N THR A 56 1.27 9.27 -12.31
CA THR A 56 0.48 8.03 -12.30
C THR A 56 -0.79 8.15 -11.45
N ILE A 57 -0.91 9.13 -10.54
CA ILE A 57 -2.07 9.17 -9.63
C ILE A 57 -3.39 9.44 -10.38
N GLY A 58 -3.32 10.24 -11.45
CA GLY A 58 -4.48 10.59 -12.27
C GLY A 58 -5.04 9.42 -13.09
N THR A 59 -4.30 8.30 -13.19
CA THR A 59 -4.77 7.08 -13.85
C THR A 59 -5.24 6.01 -12.87
N ASN A 60 -5.17 6.28 -11.55
CA ASN A 60 -5.67 5.35 -10.55
C ASN A 60 -7.21 5.25 -10.66
N PRO A 61 -7.81 4.05 -10.71
CA PRO A 61 -9.26 3.88 -10.91
C PRO A 61 -10.11 4.52 -9.81
N ARG A 62 -9.53 4.72 -8.62
CA ARG A 62 -10.08 5.57 -7.56
C ARG A 62 -9.12 6.72 -7.34
N GLN A 63 -9.49 7.94 -7.74
CA GLN A 63 -8.72 9.13 -7.40
C GLN A 63 -8.71 9.28 -5.86
N PRO A 64 -7.55 9.19 -5.20
CA PRO A 64 -7.48 9.39 -3.76
C PRO A 64 -7.43 10.87 -3.43
N PHE A 65 -7.96 11.23 -2.26
CA PHE A 65 -7.70 12.53 -1.64
C PHE A 65 -6.35 12.52 -0.91
N LEU A 66 -5.76 13.70 -0.74
CA LEU A 66 -4.48 13.86 -0.05
C LEU A 66 -4.50 13.24 1.37
N GLU A 67 -5.59 13.46 2.11
CA GLU A 67 -5.75 12.88 3.46
C GLU A 67 -5.89 11.36 3.45
N GLU A 68 -6.44 10.77 2.38
CA GLU A 68 -6.53 9.31 2.25
C GLU A 68 -5.14 8.70 1.98
N ILE A 69 -4.31 9.37 1.17
CA ILE A 69 -2.90 8.97 0.95
C ILE A 69 -2.14 9.03 2.27
N LYS A 70 -2.30 10.14 3.01
CA LYS A 70 -1.64 10.33 4.31
C LYS A 70 -2.03 9.25 5.31
N GLN A 71 -3.32 8.97 5.44
CA GLN A 71 -3.81 7.93 6.34
C GLN A 71 -3.30 6.55 5.92
N LEU A 72 -3.30 6.24 4.62
CA LEU A 72 -2.76 4.97 4.11
C LEU A 72 -1.30 4.79 4.55
N LEU A 73 -0.45 5.80 4.39
CA LEU A 73 0.97 5.73 4.81
C LEU A 73 1.13 5.58 6.34
N LEU A 74 0.22 6.13 7.13
CA LEU A 74 0.23 6.00 8.60
C LEU A 74 -0.25 4.62 9.07
N ASP A 75 -1.17 3.99 8.34
CA ASP A 75 -1.70 2.66 8.67
C ASP A 75 -0.66 1.54 8.45
N GLU A 76 0.40 1.80 7.68
CA GLU A 76 1.49 0.85 7.39
C GLU A 76 2.58 0.76 8.49
N ILE A 77 2.43 1.49 9.62
CA ILE A 77 3.38 1.48 10.75
C ILE A 77 2.76 1.11 12.10
#